data_AF-A0A1V4W915-F1
#
_entry.id   AF-A0A1V4W915-F1
#
_cell.length_a   1.000
_cell.length_b   1.000
_cell.length_c   1.000
_cell.angle_alpha   90.00
_cell.angle_beta   90.00
_cell.angle_gamma   90.00
#
_symmetry.space_group_name_H-M   'P 1'
#
loop_
_entity.id
_entity.type
_entity.pdbx_description
1 polymer ?
#
loop_
_entity_poly.entity_id
_entity_poly.type
_entity_poly.pdbx_seq_one_letter_code
_entity_poly.pdbx_strand_id
1 'polypeptide(L)'
;MILYTKLGDDLDTIIKSFEINPAVTERQKQIWRQAGKKKAITHDMFGYDHEKALAFDDGTAVGSMKSNSARRFWDYAAGHVFPPAEDVARFCLFMHLDLYRALALVLKAEWERFFAHDMNDWKANNGGNLTDILFDADEHDLREALSRFQPQGDRLFILLTELASRHIPLPVQTGTADKSFLEGHTPATFRSLVNEMLMGRHHFYATESAELAHFIAHARQEFALLVEGTEDHKRAFSLEKAKWVALRQELEELYLLIENQRLKNAHTYREWLTVFGKEEIALREAVLDYEQSDIRYNLKMANPGWTLQDIERYIKEEETKRQLELSRLRTDTALAPHLMRRPGEENGKEGTEPTRYIKECKTVLRQIRRLLHPDRLMHHPSYKHFTEGQKERLQELLLSALDIRPEELGYPEGYLLHDMRSLEGLKNALSRIEAILGNPGIDTDERLTIKGETLPEKLGWLQRENRILEDEILAAKAELQVLLEDEDTADKRAILDNPANHERIKADFEARTQNKRQEAESLKAQFNALFE
;
A
#
# COMPACT_ATOMS: atom_id res chain seq x y z
N MET A 1 10.20 4.85 -1.38
CA MET A 1 10.95 4.54 -2.62
C MET A 1 11.87 3.37 -2.28
N ILE A 2 11.72 2.22 -2.94
CA ILE A 2 12.66 1.09 -2.74
C ILE A 2 13.87 1.39 -3.62
N LEU A 3 15.04 1.60 -3.02
CA LEU A 3 16.26 1.91 -3.75
C LEU A 3 16.81 0.59 -4.33
N TYR A 4 16.70 0.40 -5.65
CA TYR A 4 17.30 -0.75 -6.32
C TYR A 4 18.81 -0.55 -6.43
N THR A 5 19.60 -1.56 -6.06
CA THR A 5 21.07 -1.57 -6.16
C THR A 5 21.51 -2.62 -7.17
N LYS A 6 22.39 -2.23 -8.11
CA LYS A 6 22.92 -3.13 -9.15
C LYS A 6 23.78 -4.24 -8.54
N LEU A 7 23.73 -5.44 -9.12
CA LEU A 7 24.59 -6.55 -8.73
C LEU A 7 26.07 -6.17 -8.80
N GLY A 8 26.50 -5.48 -9.86
CA GLY A 8 27.89 -5.03 -9.99
C GLY A 8 28.34 -4.14 -8.84
N ASP A 9 27.48 -3.25 -8.34
CA ASP A 9 27.78 -2.36 -7.23
C ASP A 9 27.93 -3.12 -5.90
N ASP A 10 27.09 -4.14 -5.69
CA ASP A 10 27.21 -5.04 -4.54
C ASP A 10 28.50 -5.87 -4.61
N LEU A 11 28.80 -6.46 -5.77
CA LEU A 11 30.04 -7.21 -5.97
C LEU A 11 31.27 -6.32 -5.74
N ASP A 12 31.23 -5.06 -6.19
CA ASP A 12 32.31 -4.11 -5.98
C ASP A 12 32.50 -3.75 -4.50
N THR A 13 31.41 -3.66 -3.75
CA THR A 13 31.41 -3.42 -2.30
C THR A 13 32.03 -4.60 -1.56
N ILE A 14 31.63 -5.82 -1.92
CA ILE A 14 32.21 -7.06 -1.38
C ILE A 14 33.70 -7.21 -1.72
N ILE A 15 34.10 -6.89 -2.96
CA ILE A 15 35.51 -6.90 -3.37
C ILE A 15 36.34 -5.92 -2.51
N LYS A 16 35.81 -4.73 -2.23
CA LYS A 16 36.48 -3.73 -1.38
C LYS A 16 36.65 -4.20 0.06
N SER A 17 35.74 -5.06 0.56
CA SER A 17 35.81 -5.58 1.92
C SER A 17 36.73 -6.79 2.08
N PHE A 18 37.30 -7.34 1.00
CA PHE A 18 38.14 -8.55 1.03
C PHE A 18 39.25 -8.54 2.10
N GLU A 19 40.01 -7.44 2.19
CA GLU A 19 41.15 -7.38 3.12
C GLU A 19 40.73 -7.27 4.59
N ILE A 20 39.59 -6.62 4.85
CA ILE A 20 39.05 -6.41 6.18
C ILE A 20 38.07 -7.52 6.61
N ASN A 21 37.72 -8.43 5.69
CA ASN A 21 36.84 -9.55 5.99
C ASN A 21 37.57 -10.56 6.91
N PRO A 22 37.07 -10.77 8.15
CA PRO A 22 37.72 -11.66 9.11
C PRO A 22 37.58 -13.14 8.73
N ALA A 23 36.63 -13.50 7.87
CA ALA A 23 36.39 -14.88 7.45
C ALA A 23 37.28 -15.33 6.28
N VAL A 24 37.85 -14.39 5.51
CA VAL A 24 38.81 -14.70 4.44
C VAL A 24 40.09 -15.26 5.04
N THR A 25 40.55 -16.41 4.54
CA THR A 25 41.70 -17.12 5.11
C THR A 25 43.02 -16.37 4.87
N GLU A 26 44.00 -16.60 5.74
CA GLU A 26 45.35 -16.05 5.55
C GLU A 26 45.98 -16.49 4.22
N ARG A 27 45.66 -17.71 3.76
CA ARG A 27 46.08 -18.20 2.45
C ARG A 27 45.45 -17.39 1.31
N GLN A 28 44.14 -17.13 1.36
CA GLN A 28 43.47 -16.25 0.40
C GLN A 28 44.11 -14.85 0.40
N LYS A 29 44.36 -14.26 1.58
CA LYS A 29 45.00 -12.93 1.69
C LYS A 29 46.43 -12.91 1.14
N GLN A 30 47.19 -14.00 1.27
CA GLN A 30 48.53 -14.11 0.70
C GLN A 30 48.51 -14.15 -0.84
N ILE A 31 47.56 -14.90 -1.43
CA ILE A 31 47.44 -15.07 -2.87
C ILE A 31 46.91 -13.77 -3.53
N TRP A 32 45.83 -13.21 -3.00
CA TRP A 32 45.16 -12.01 -3.49
C TRP A 32 45.39 -10.81 -2.56
N ARG A 33 46.63 -10.34 -2.46
CA ARG A 33 46.97 -9.11 -1.72
C ARG A 33 47.00 -7.88 -2.60
N GLN A 34 46.66 -6.73 -2.04
CA GLN A 34 46.88 -5.44 -2.71
C GLN A 34 48.36 -5.25 -3.07
N ALA A 35 48.62 -4.88 -4.32
CA ALA A 35 49.97 -4.60 -4.83
C ALA A 35 50.05 -3.12 -5.26
N GLY A 36 50.58 -2.28 -4.37
CA GLY A 36 50.66 -0.84 -4.60
C GLY A 36 49.26 -0.20 -4.68
N LYS A 37 48.95 0.47 -5.80
CA LYS A 37 47.63 1.12 -6.02
C LYS A 37 46.55 0.18 -6.56
N LYS A 38 46.88 -1.06 -6.94
CA LYS A 38 45.92 -2.01 -7.51
C LYS A 38 45.17 -2.73 -6.39
N LYS A 39 43.82 -2.74 -6.44
CA LYS A 39 42.95 -3.48 -5.52
C LYS A 39 43.40 -4.95 -5.40
N ALA A 40 43.14 -5.57 -4.24
CA ALA A 40 43.45 -6.97 -3.96
C ALA A 40 42.79 -7.93 -4.97
N ILE A 41 41.52 -7.70 -5.26
CA ILE A 41 40.74 -8.40 -6.29
C ILE A 41 40.33 -7.38 -7.36
N THR A 42 40.51 -7.75 -8.62
CA THR A 42 40.11 -6.97 -9.80
C THR A 42 39.08 -7.75 -10.63
N HIS A 43 38.30 -7.04 -11.46
CA HIS A 43 37.18 -7.62 -12.21
C HIS A 43 37.58 -8.74 -13.18
N ASP A 44 38.78 -8.67 -13.75
CA ASP A 44 39.37 -9.66 -14.65
C ASP A 44 39.77 -10.98 -13.96
N MET A 45 40.00 -10.96 -12.64
CA MET A 45 40.32 -12.16 -11.84
C MET A 45 39.14 -13.12 -11.70
N PHE A 46 37.92 -12.71 -12.05
CA PHE A 46 36.77 -13.61 -12.18
C PHE A 46 36.88 -14.50 -13.43
N GLY A 47 37.78 -14.19 -14.36
CA GLY A 47 38.04 -15.05 -15.50
C GLY A 47 38.95 -16.23 -15.17
N TYR A 48 38.58 -17.44 -15.58
CA TYR A 48 39.39 -18.65 -15.31
C TYR A 48 40.78 -18.64 -15.97
N ASP A 49 40.96 -17.82 -17.01
CA ASP A 49 42.21 -17.68 -17.77
C ASP A 49 43.14 -16.59 -17.22
N HIS A 50 42.73 -15.90 -16.15
CA HIS A 50 43.59 -14.92 -15.47
C HIS A 50 44.70 -15.62 -14.68
N GLU A 51 45.92 -15.07 -14.68
CA GLU A 51 47.08 -15.61 -13.92
C GLU A 51 46.78 -15.72 -12.40
N LYS A 52 45.94 -14.82 -11.90
CA LYS A 52 45.44 -14.81 -10.52
C LYS A 52 43.93 -15.06 -10.43
N ALA A 53 43.39 -15.93 -11.28
CA ALA A 53 41.98 -16.30 -11.25
C ALA A 53 41.56 -16.67 -9.81
N LEU A 54 40.40 -16.18 -9.37
CA LEU A 54 39.84 -16.54 -8.07
C LEU A 54 39.58 -18.05 -8.04
N ALA A 55 40.07 -18.74 -7.01
CA ALA A 55 39.95 -20.18 -6.88
C ALA A 55 39.79 -20.60 -5.42
N PHE A 56 39.06 -21.68 -5.19
CA PHE A 56 38.98 -22.31 -3.88
C PHE A 56 40.25 -23.08 -3.53
N ASP A 57 40.36 -23.56 -2.29
CA ASP A 57 41.54 -24.27 -1.79
C ASP A 57 41.82 -25.59 -2.53
N ASP A 58 40.79 -26.19 -3.12
CA ASP A 58 40.85 -27.38 -3.98
C ASP A 58 41.31 -27.08 -5.43
N GLY A 59 41.57 -25.80 -5.75
CA GLY A 59 42.01 -25.34 -7.06
C GLY A 59 40.88 -25.13 -8.08
N THR A 60 39.62 -25.34 -7.69
CA THR A 60 38.47 -25.06 -8.56
C THR A 60 38.29 -23.54 -8.73
N ALA A 61 38.10 -23.10 -9.97
CA ALA A 61 37.91 -21.69 -10.28
C ALA A 61 36.53 -21.19 -9.80
N VAL A 62 36.50 -19.96 -9.26
CA VAL A 62 35.26 -19.29 -8.83
C VAL A 62 34.41 -18.88 -10.04
N GLY A 63 35.05 -18.39 -11.10
CA GLY A 63 34.35 -18.01 -12.33
C GLY A 63 34.54 -19.02 -13.47
N SER A 64 33.50 -19.16 -14.30
CA SER A 64 33.45 -20.08 -15.45
C SER A 64 33.71 -19.40 -16.79
N MET A 65 33.76 -18.08 -16.82
CA MET A 65 33.97 -17.28 -18.05
C MET A 65 35.42 -16.85 -18.22
N LYS A 66 35.79 -16.39 -19.43
CA LYS A 66 37.10 -15.78 -19.69
C LYS A 66 37.17 -14.36 -19.11
N SER A 67 38.35 -13.87 -18.75
CA SER A 67 38.57 -12.54 -18.13
C SER A 67 37.97 -11.38 -18.91
N ASN A 68 38.05 -11.42 -20.25
CA ASN A 68 37.47 -10.39 -21.11
C ASN A 68 35.94 -10.33 -21.05
N SER A 69 35.28 -11.44 -20.75
CA SER A 69 33.84 -11.51 -20.55
C SER A 69 33.49 -11.21 -19.09
N ALA A 70 34.23 -11.77 -18.14
CA ALA A 70 33.99 -11.57 -16.72
C ALA A 70 34.08 -10.09 -16.30
N ARG A 71 35.04 -9.33 -16.83
CA ARG A 71 35.13 -7.88 -16.56
C ARG A 71 33.88 -7.10 -16.99
N ARG A 72 33.08 -7.63 -17.93
CA ARG A 72 31.86 -6.99 -18.43
C ARG A 72 30.65 -7.20 -17.52
N PHE A 73 30.78 -7.97 -16.43
CA PHE A 73 29.74 -8.06 -15.39
C PHE A 73 29.50 -6.70 -14.73
N TRP A 74 30.49 -5.80 -14.72
CA TRP A 74 30.38 -4.44 -14.20
C TRP A 74 30.09 -3.39 -15.28
N ASP A 75 30.09 -3.77 -16.55
CA ASP A 75 29.79 -2.86 -17.65
C ASP A 75 28.26 -2.78 -17.81
N TYR A 76 27.60 -1.89 -17.08
CA TYR A 76 26.15 -1.68 -17.21
C TYR A 76 25.76 -0.85 -18.44
N ALA A 77 26.68 -0.57 -19.37
CA ALA A 77 26.36 0.03 -20.66
C ALA A 77 26.04 -1.06 -21.70
N ALA A 78 26.22 -0.78 -22.99
CA ALA A 78 25.89 -1.72 -24.07
C ALA A 78 26.74 -3.01 -24.06
N GLY A 79 27.86 -3.05 -23.34
CA GLY A 79 28.78 -4.19 -23.32
C GLY A 79 28.48 -5.25 -22.25
N HIS A 80 27.40 -5.11 -21.47
CA HIS A 80 27.13 -5.96 -20.31
C HIS A 80 27.09 -7.46 -20.65
N VAL A 81 27.59 -8.27 -19.72
CA VAL A 81 27.42 -9.72 -19.71
C VAL A 81 26.83 -10.10 -18.37
N PHE A 82 25.66 -10.75 -18.36
CA PHE A 82 25.07 -11.22 -17.12
C PHE A 82 25.92 -12.34 -16.52
N PRO A 83 26.37 -12.23 -15.26
CA PRO A 83 27.14 -13.28 -14.63
C PRO A 83 26.28 -14.54 -14.43
N PRO A 84 26.83 -15.76 -14.65
CA PRO A 84 26.13 -16.98 -14.30
C PRO A 84 25.79 -17.01 -12.80
N ALA A 85 24.57 -17.40 -12.45
CA ALA A 85 24.12 -17.50 -11.06
C ALA A 85 25.04 -18.40 -10.20
N GLU A 86 25.60 -19.46 -10.80
CA GLU A 86 26.57 -20.34 -10.16
C GLU A 86 27.91 -19.66 -9.87
N ASP A 87 28.41 -18.78 -10.76
CA ASP A 87 29.64 -18.02 -10.53
C ASP A 87 29.43 -17.00 -9.40
N VAL A 88 28.25 -16.38 -9.33
CA VAL A 88 27.87 -15.50 -8.21
C VAL A 88 27.80 -16.28 -6.91
N ALA A 89 27.18 -17.46 -6.90
CA ALA A 89 27.11 -18.33 -5.72
C ALA A 89 28.51 -18.77 -5.24
N ARG A 90 29.39 -19.20 -6.15
CA ARG A 90 30.78 -19.52 -5.83
C ARG A 90 31.53 -18.31 -5.27
N PHE A 91 31.33 -17.13 -5.85
CA PHE A 91 31.97 -15.92 -5.33
C PHE A 91 31.48 -15.58 -3.91
N CYS A 92 30.19 -15.71 -3.62
CA CYS A 92 29.64 -15.54 -2.27
C CYS A 92 30.30 -16.51 -1.27
N LEU A 93 30.50 -17.77 -1.65
CA LEU A 93 31.19 -18.76 -0.83
C LEU A 93 32.68 -18.43 -0.65
N PHE A 94 33.36 -18.04 -1.72
CA PHE A 94 34.77 -17.62 -1.67
C PHE A 94 34.98 -16.43 -0.72
N MET A 95 34.01 -15.52 -0.68
CA MET A 95 33.97 -14.35 0.20
C MET A 95 33.36 -14.64 1.58
N HIS A 96 32.98 -15.88 1.87
CA HIS A 96 32.38 -16.32 3.14
C HIS A 96 31.14 -15.51 3.57
N LEU A 97 30.28 -15.16 2.60
CA LEU A 97 28.99 -14.54 2.90
C LEU A 97 28.03 -15.56 3.54
N ASP A 98 27.09 -15.09 4.35
CA ASP A 98 26.02 -15.94 4.88
C ASP A 98 25.00 -16.34 3.82
N LEU A 99 24.18 -17.36 4.15
CA LEU A 99 23.14 -17.91 3.28
C LEU A 99 22.24 -16.84 2.66
N TYR A 100 21.76 -15.90 3.47
CA TYR A 100 20.75 -14.93 3.06
C TYR A 100 21.34 -13.87 2.13
N ARG A 101 22.56 -13.41 2.41
CA ARG A 101 23.29 -12.50 1.51
C ARG A 101 23.65 -13.18 0.19
N ALA A 102 24.11 -14.43 0.26
CA ALA A 102 24.40 -15.22 -0.93
C ALA A 102 23.14 -15.43 -1.78
N LEU A 103 22.03 -15.79 -1.16
CA LEU A 103 20.74 -15.98 -1.83
C LEU A 103 20.21 -14.67 -2.43
N ALA A 104 20.34 -13.54 -1.73
CA ALA A 104 19.94 -12.23 -2.25
C ALA A 104 20.68 -11.89 -3.55
N LEU A 105 22.00 -12.14 -3.59
CA LEU A 105 22.83 -11.87 -4.77
C LEU A 105 22.55 -12.82 -5.93
N VAL A 106 22.34 -14.11 -5.64
CA VAL A 106 21.98 -15.10 -6.66
C VAL A 106 20.62 -14.76 -7.27
N LEU A 107 19.62 -14.42 -6.44
CA LEU A 107 18.31 -13.95 -6.92
C LEU A 107 18.43 -12.66 -7.71
N LYS A 108 19.28 -11.72 -7.30
CA LYS A 108 19.55 -10.47 -8.04
C LYS A 108 20.17 -10.75 -9.41
N ALA A 109 21.10 -11.69 -9.50
CA ALA A 109 21.71 -12.09 -10.78
C ALA A 109 20.69 -12.73 -11.74
N GLU A 110 19.83 -13.63 -11.23
CA GLU A 110 18.75 -14.21 -12.03
C GLU A 110 17.71 -13.14 -12.42
N TRP A 111 17.40 -12.22 -11.51
CA TRP A 111 16.46 -11.11 -11.74
C TRP A 111 16.96 -10.16 -12.83
N GLU A 112 18.19 -9.67 -12.75
CA GLU A 112 18.75 -8.73 -13.75
C GLU A 112 18.72 -9.33 -15.15
N ARG A 113 19.13 -10.60 -15.28
CA ARG A 113 19.06 -11.33 -16.55
C ARG A 113 17.61 -11.48 -17.02
N PHE A 114 16.72 -11.96 -16.16
CA PHE A 114 15.31 -12.18 -16.51
C PHE A 114 14.64 -10.87 -16.93
N PHE A 115 14.79 -9.82 -16.13
CA PHE A 115 14.12 -8.55 -16.34
C PHE A 115 14.63 -7.85 -17.61
N ALA A 116 15.95 -7.78 -17.80
CA ALA A 116 16.49 -7.10 -18.97
C ALA A 116 16.37 -7.95 -20.24
N HIS A 117 16.80 -9.22 -20.22
CA HIS A 117 16.87 -10.05 -21.42
C HIS A 117 15.56 -10.78 -21.73
N ASP A 118 14.92 -11.41 -20.73
CA ASP A 118 13.76 -12.27 -20.99
C ASP A 118 12.43 -11.48 -21.05
N MET A 119 12.32 -10.37 -20.32
CA MET A 119 11.12 -9.50 -20.31
C MET A 119 11.24 -8.30 -21.26
N ASN A 120 12.40 -7.63 -21.30
CA ASN A 120 12.61 -6.38 -22.05
C ASN A 120 13.44 -6.55 -23.34
N ASP A 121 13.70 -7.79 -23.75
CA ASP A 121 14.44 -8.14 -24.98
C ASP A 121 15.81 -7.44 -25.13
N TRP A 122 16.43 -7.03 -24.02
CA TRP A 122 17.73 -6.36 -24.04
C TRP A 122 18.82 -7.31 -24.54
N LYS A 123 19.68 -6.80 -25.42
CA LYS A 123 20.82 -7.53 -25.97
C LYS A 123 22.07 -6.67 -25.95
N ALA A 124 23.18 -7.29 -25.60
CA ALA A 124 24.48 -6.65 -25.62
C ALA A 124 24.82 -6.13 -27.04
N ASN A 125 25.39 -4.93 -27.10
CA ASN A 125 25.82 -4.20 -28.29
C ASN A 125 24.70 -3.69 -29.22
N ASN A 126 23.44 -3.72 -28.78
CA ASN A 126 22.33 -3.12 -29.53
C ASN A 126 22.14 -1.60 -29.26
N GLY A 127 23.03 -0.97 -28.50
CA GLY A 127 23.03 0.48 -28.24
C GLY A 127 22.27 0.94 -27.00
N GLY A 128 21.44 0.09 -26.38
CA GLY A 128 20.72 0.40 -25.14
C GLY A 128 21.58 0.21 -23.88
N ASN A 129 21.50 1.14 -22.94
CA ASN A 129 22.16 1.08 -21.63
C ASN A 129 21.34 0.19 -20.68
N LEU A 130 21.97 -0.80 -20.04
CA LEU A 130 21.28 -1.70 -19.11
C LEU A 130 20.80 -0.95 -17.86
N THR A 131 21.50 0.12 -17.46
CA THR A 131 21.08 0.96 -16.34
C THR A 131 19.69 1.54 -16.59
N ASP A 132 19.44 2.06 -17.80
CA ASP A 132 18.16 2.69 -18.14
C ASP A 132 17.04 1.66 -18.04
N ILE A 133 17.27 0.42 -18.46
CA ILE A 133 16.27 -0.67 -18.33
C ILE A 133 16.00 -1.03 -16.87
N LEU A 134 17.04 -1.12 -16.03
CA LEU A 134 16.87 -1.53 -14.64
C LEU A 134 16.29 -0.42 -13.75
N PHE A 135 16.51 0.86 -14.08
CA PHE A 135 16.14 2.01 -13.25
C PHE A 135 14.96 2.82 -13.78
N ASP A 136 14.75 2.86 -15.11
CA ASP A 136 13.66 3.60 -15.74
C ASP A 136 12.44 2.70 -16.05
N ALA A 137 12.50 1.44 -15.63
CA ALA A 137 11.36 0.53 -15.69
C ALA A 137 10.20 1.04 -14.84
N ASP A 138 9.01 1.06 -15.45
CA ASP A 138 7.82 1.44 -14.71
C ASP A 138 7.40 0.37 -13.69
N GLU A 139 6.74 0.77 -12.60
CA GLU A 139 6.30 -0.15 -11.55
C GLU A 139 5.23 -1.14 -12.05
N HIS A 140 4.60 -0.94 -13.22
CA HIS A 140 3.67 -1.91 -13.82
C HIS A 140 4.45 -3.07 -14.45
N ASP A 141 5.41 -2.78 -15.33
CA ASP A 141 6.32 -3.73 -15.96
C ASP A 141 7.14 -4.47 -14.89
N LEU A 142 7.57 -3.77 -13.84
CA LEU A 142 8.24 -4.36 -12.70
C LEU A 142 7.34 -5.35 -11.94
N ARG A 143 6.05 -5.04 -11.77
CA ARG A 143 5.09 -5.94 -11.12
C ARG A 143 4.76 -7.15 -11.99
N GLU A 144 4.54 -6.93 -13.28
CA GLU A 144 4.33 -8.01 -14.25
C GLU A 144 5.55 -8.95 -14.24
N ALA A 145 6.75 -8.39 -14.33
CA ALA A 145 7.99 -9.14 -14.24
C ALA A 145 8.14 -9.88 -12.91
N LEU A 146 7.89 -9.24 -11.76
CA LEU A 146 7.94 -9.90 -10.45
C LEU A 146 6.92 -11.05 -10.33
N SER A 147 5.75 -10.93 -10.96
CA SER A 147 4.75 -12.00 -10.96
C SER A 147 5.16 -13.20 -11.81
N ARG A 148 5.93 -12.95 -12.88
CA ARG A 148 6.45 -13.96 -13.80
C ARG A 148 7.80 -14.53 -13.39
N PHE A 149 8.55 -13.81 -12.55
CA PHE A 149 9.84 -14.23 -12.04
C PHE A 149 9.65 -15.32 -11.00
N GLN A 150 9.78 -16.57 -11.45
CA GLN A 150 9.66 -17.77 -10.63
C GLN A 150 10.99 -18.52 -10.59
N PRO A 151 11.99 -18.02 -9.82
CA PRO A 151 13.23 -18.74 -9.64
C PRO A 151 12.96 -20.10 -9.01
N GLN A 152 13.59 -21.14 -9.56
CA GLN A 152 13.34 -22.52 -9.14
C GLN A 152 14.02 -22.79 -7.79
N GLY A 153 13.30 -22.55 -6.69
CA GLY A 153 13.83 -22.69 -5.33
C GLY A 153 14.49 -24.05 -5.04
N ASP A 154 13.97 -25.15 -5.60
CA ASP A 154 14.59 -26.48 -5.46
C ASP A 154 15.94 -26.58 -6.17
N ARG A 155 16.07 -25.98 -7.36
CA ARG A 155 17.32 -25.93 -8.11
C ARG A 155 18.36 -25.09 -7.37
N LEU A 156 17.95 -23.94 -6.84
CA LEU A 156 18.82 -23.08 -6.03
C LEU A 156 19.28 -23.78 -4.74
N PHE A 157 18.38 -24.52 -4.08
CA PHE A 157 18.73 -25.33 -2.92
C PHE A 157 19.79 -26.38 -3.26
N ILE A 158 19.58 -27.16 -4.33
CA ILE A 158 20.53 -28.19 -4.79
C ILE A 158 21.89 -27.55 -5.12
N LEU A 159 21.88 -26.46 -5.89
CA LEU A 159 23.10 -25.74 -6.28
C LEU A 159 23.91 -25.30 -5.05
N LEU A 160 23.28 -24.61 -4.10
CA LEU A 160 23.95 -24.13 -2.90
C LEU A 160 24.40 -25.29 -2.01
N THR A 161 23.64 -26.38 -1.94
CA THR A 161 24.04 -27.60 -1.21
C THR A 161 25.30 -28.21 -1.81
N GLU A 162 25.34 -28.37 -3.13
CA GLU A 162 26.49 -28.96 -3.82
C GLU A 162 27.72 -28.08 -3.66
N LEU A 163 27.61 -26.77 -3.89
CA LEU A 163 28.75 -25.86 -3.75
C LEU A 163 29.25 -25.77 -2.31
N ALA A 164 28.33 -25.70 -1.33
CA ALA A 164 28.70 -25.67 0.08
C ALA A 164 29.42 -26.97 0.50
N SER A 165 28.92 -28.13 0.08
CA SER A 165 29.54 -29.42 0.42
C SER A 165 30.92 -29.63 -0.21
N ARG A 166 31.19 -29.01 -1.36
CA ARG A 166 32.49 -29.08 -2.04
C ARG A 166 33.51 -28.09 -1.49
N HIS A 167 33.10 -26.87 -1.20
CA HIS A 167 34.05 -25.76 -1.00
C HIS A 167 34.09 -25.20 0.42
N ILE A 168 33.15 -25.54 1.29
CA ILE A 168 33.18 -25.15 2.69
C ILE A 168 33.81 -26.30 3.48
N PRO A 169 34.92 -26.07 4.22
CA PRO A 169 35.53 -27.10 5.02
C PRO A 169 34.52 -27.68 6.02
N LEU A 170 34.42 -29.01 6.09
CA LEU A 170 33.74 -29.67 7.20
C LEU A 170 34.43 -29.21 8.49
N PRO A 171 33.72 -28.57 9.43
CA PRO A 171 34.34 -28.10 10.65
C PRO A 171 34.88 -29.30 11.44
N VAL A 172 36.13 -29.16 11.89
CA VAL A 172 36.73 -30.10 12.85
C VAL A 172 35.90 -29.98 14.13
N GLN A 173 35.33 -31.09 14.58
CA GLN A 173 34.47 -31.19 15.76
C GLN A 173 35.06 -30.43 16.97
N THR A 174 34.70 -29.16 17.12
CA THR A 174 35.02 -28.35 18.30
C THR A 174 33.72 -27.88 18.94
N GLY A 175 32.99 -28.80 19.57
CA GLY A 175 32.11 -28.59 20.75
C GLY A 175 30.96 -27.55 20.72
N THR A 176 30.89 -26.65 19.75
CA THR A 176 29.82 -25.68 19.55
C THR A 176 29.11 -26.06 18.27
N ALA A 177 27.80 -26.34 18.33
CA ALA A 177 27.00 -26.84 17.21
C ALA A 177 27.33 -26.13 15.89
N ASP A 178 28.06 -26.83 15.02
CA ASP A 178 28.52 -26.34 13.73
C ASP A 178 27.33 -26.05 12.83
N LYS A 179 27.11 -24.76 12.52
CA LYS A 179 26.05 -24.36 11.60
C LYS A 179 26.51 -24.62 10.18
N SER A 180 25.91 -25.63 9.53
CA SER A 180 26.01 -25.80 8.07
C SER A 180 25.68 -24.48 7.36
N PHE A 181 26.25 -24.22 6.18
CA PHE A 181 25.95 -23.00 5.41
C PHE A 181 24.46 -22.80 5.11
N LEU A 182 23.73 -23.90 4.93
CA LEU A 182 22.28 -23.88 4.74
C LEU A 182 21.50 -23.67 6.05
N GLU A 183 22.18 -23.48 7.17
CA GLU A 183 21.64 -23.21 8.50
C GLU A 183 20.60 -24.25 8.99
N GLY A 184 20.52 -25.43 8.37
CA GLY A 184 19.52 -26.47 8.67
C GLY A 184 18.25 -26.42 7.81
N HIS A 185 18.17 -25.53 6.82
CA HIS A 185 17.06 -25.46 5.89
C HIS A 185 16.86 -26.78 5.12
N THR A 186 15.61 -27.24 5.07
CA THR A 186 15.13 -28.28 4.15
C THR A 186 14.69 -27.65 2.82
N PRO A 187 14.53 -28.43 1.72
CA PRO A 187 14.03 -27.90 0.45
C PRO A 187 12.74 -27.08 0.59
N ALA A 188 11.81 -27.54 1.44
CA ALA A 188 10.54 -26.85 1.69
C ALA A 188 10.76 -25.50 2.40
N THR A 189 11.53 -25.47 3.49
CA THR A 189 11.79 -24.22 4.23
C THR A 189 12.63 -23.24 3.42
N PHE A 190 13.53 -23.74 2.56
CA PHE A 190 14.33 -22.92 1.66
C PHE A 190 13.46 -22.28 0.57
N ARG A 191 12.50 -23.03 0.02
CA ARG A 191 11.52 -22.49 -0.93
C ARG A 191 10.68 -21.37 -0.31
N SER A 192 10.24 -21.54 0.94
CA SER A 192 9.54 -20.48 1.68
C SER A 192 10.42 -19.24 1.87
N LEU A 193 11.71 -19.42 2.20
CA LEU A 193 12.67 -18.33 2.31
C LEU A 193 12.83 -17.57 0.97
N VAL A 194 12.96 -18.28 -0.14
CA VAL A 194 13.02 -17.68 -1.48
C VAL A 194 11.77 -16.84 -1.75
N ASN A 195 10.58 -17.39 -1.51
CA ASN A 195 9.33 -16.67 -1.72
C ASN A 195 9.23 -15.41 -0.85
N GLU A 196 9.64 -15.49 0.43
CA GLU A 196 9.65 -14.34 1.33
C GLU A 196 10.62 -13.25 0.85
N MET A 197 11.80 -13.63 0.35
CA MET A 197 12.77 -12.71 -0.25
C MET A 197 12.26 -12.03 -1.53
N LEU A 198 11.47 -12.74 -2.33
CA LEU A 198 10.85 -12.17 -3.54
C LEU A 198 9.73 -11.21 -3.18
N MET A 199 8.81 -11.61 -2.28
CA MET A 199 7.70 -10.77 -1.83
C MET A 199 8.19 -9.48 -1.17
N GLY A 200 9.21 -9.57 -0.32
CA GLY A 200 9.83 -8.42 0.34
C GLY A 200 10.79 -7.62 -0.55
N ARG A 201 11.01 -8.05 -1.81
CA ARG A 201 12.02 -7.52 -2.73
C ARG A 201 13.40 -7.40 -2.06
N HIS A 202 13.75 -8.36 -1.18
CA HIS A 202 14.98 -8.30 -0.41
C HIS A 202 16.24 -8.41 -1.29
N HIS A 203 16.09 -9.01 -2.47
CA HIS A 203 17.09 -9.05 -3.52
C HIS A 203 17.29 -7.70 -4.25
N PHE A 204 16.56 -6.61 -3.92
CA PHE A 204 16.81 -5.28 -4.51
C PHE A 204 17.77 -4.44 -3.67
N TYR A 205 17.83 -4.70 -2.37
CA TYR A 205 18.68 -3.94 -1.46
C TYR A 205 20.15 -4.27 -1.63
N ALA A 206 21.01 -3.35 -1.19
CA ALA A 206 22.44 -3.60 -1.06
C ALA A 206 22.72 -4.65 0.04
N THR A 207 23.78 -5.41 -0.15
CA THR A 207 24.22 -6.49 0.76
C THR A 207 24.55 -6.02 2.19
N GLU A 208 24.95 -4.77 2.33
CA GLU A 208 25.28 -4.11 3.60
C GLU A 208 24.13 -3.23 4.13
N SER A 209 22.96 -3.23 3.47
CA SER A 209 21.85 -2.37 3.87
C SER A 209 21.21 -2.79 5.21
N ALA A 210 20.64 -1.81 5.91
CA ALA A 210 19.93 -2.04 7.17
C ALA A 210 18.66 -2.88 6.97
N GLU A 211 17.98 -2.74 5.83
CA GLU A 211 16.79 -3.50 5.45
C GLU A 211 17.12 -4.99 5.31
N LEU A 212 18.19 -5.33 4.58
CA LEU A 212 18.61 -6.71 4.43
C LEU A 212 19.11 -7.27 5.76
N ALA A 213 19.91 -6.52 6.52
CA ALA A 213 20.38 -6.95 7.84
C ALA A 213 19.22 -7.25 8.82
N HIS A 214 18.18 -6.42 8.83
CA HIS A 214 17.00 -6.65 9.67
C HIS A 214 16.21 -7.87 9.21
N PHE A 215 16.01 -8.05 7.90
CA PHE A 215 15.37 -9.24 7.36
C PHE A 215 16.13 -10.51 7.78
N ILE A 216 17.46 -10.53 7.67
CA ILE A 216 18.29 -11.67 8.06
C ILE A 216 18.09 -12.01 9.54
N ALA A 217 18.10 -11.00 10.42
CA ALA A 217 17.88 -11.21 11.85
C ALA A 217 16.49 -11.81 12.14
N HIS A 218 15.45 -11.27 11.50
CA HIS A 218 14.08 -11.76 11.64
C HIS A 218 13.92 -13.18 11.09
N ALA A 219 14.40 -13.44 9.87
CA ALA A 219 14.29 -14.73 9.21
C ALA A 219 15.03 -15.84 9.97
N ARG A 220 16.19 -15.54 10.57
CA ARG A 220 16.90 -16.49 11.44
C ARG A 220 16.16 -16.77 12.74
N GLN A 221 15.57 -15.74 13.35
CA GLN A 221 14.75 -15.91 14.55
C GLN A 221 13.51 -16.75 14.26
N GLU A 222 12.83 -16.50 13.14
CA GLU A 222 11.69 -17.29 12.69
C GLU A 222 12.09 -18.73 12.36
N PHE A 223 13.21 -18.93 11.67
CA PHE A 223 13.73 -20.25 11.35
C PHE A 223 14.09 -21.06 12.59
N ALA A 224 14.74 -20.45 13.60
CA ALA A 224 15.04 -21.11 14.87
C ALA A 224 13.75 -21.63 15.55
N LEU A 225 12.70 -20.81 15.57
CA LEU A 225 11.39 -21.18 16.12
C LEU A 225 10.70 -22.28 15.29
N LEU A 226 10.88 -22.27 13.97
CA LEU A 226 10.37 -23.31 13.08
C LEU A 226 11.14 -24.62 13.24
N VAL A 227 12.43 -24.61 13.56
CA VAL A 227 13.20 -25.84 13.81
C VAL A 227 12.79 -26.49 15.13
N GLU A 228 12.52 -25.69 16.16
CA GLU A 228 12.10 -26.16 17.49
C GLU A 228 10.63 -26.61 17.54
N GLY A 229 9.79 -26.14 16.62
CA GLY A 229 8.38 -26.52 16.52
C GLY A 229 8.14 -27.95 16.01
N THR A 230 6.99 -28.53 16.35
CA THR A 230 6.54 -29.79 15.74
C THR A 230 6.14 -29.57 14.28
N GLU A 231 6.23 -30.61 13.43
CA GLU A 231 5.84 -30.51 12.01
C GLU A 231 4.40 -30.03 11.80
N ASP A 232 3.49 -30.41 12.70
CA ASP A 232 2.09 -29.93 12.68
C ASP A 232 2.00 -28.42 12.92
N HIS A 233 2.76 -27.89 13.88
CA HIS A 233 2.81 -26.44 14.12
C HIS A 233 3.45 -25.68 12.95
N LYS A 234 4.48 -26.24 12.29
CA LYS A 234 5.12 -25.61 11.12
C LYS A 234 4.17 -25.50 9.93
N ARG A 235 3.41 -26.58 9.66
CA ARG A 235 2.41 -26.61 8.58
C ARG A 235 1.27 -25.64 8.87
N ALA A 236 0.72 -25.67 10.09
CA ALA A 236 -0.34 -24.76 10.51
C ALA A 236 0.10 -23.30 10.41
N PHE A 237 1.31 -22.99 10.89
CA PHE A 237 1.86 -21.64 10.82
C PHE A 237 2.03 -21.14 9.38
N SER A 238 2.56 -21.97 8.49
CA SER A 238 2.73 -21.61 7.07
C SER A 238 1.39 -21.32 6.39
N LEU A 239 0.37 -22.13 6.69
CA LEU A 239 -0.97 -21.98 6.14
C LEU A 239 -1.66 -20.71 6.67
N GLU A 240 -1.59 -20.47 7.98
CA GLU A 240 -2.17 -19.27 8.59
C GLU A 240 -1.43 -17.99 8.15
N LYS A 241 -0.10 -18.04 7.95
CA LYS A 241 0.68 -16.92 7.39
C LYS A 241 0.27 -16.62 5.94
N ALA A 242 0.08 -17.64 5.11
CA ALA A 242 -0.39 -17.46 3.74
C ALA A 242 -1.82 -16.88 3.70
N LYS A 243 -2.72 -17.40 4.54
CA LYS A 243 -4.08 -16.86 4.71
C LYS A 243 -4.07 -15.40 5.15
N TRP A 244 -3.21 -15.07 6.11
CA TRP A 244 -3.03 -13.69 6.60
C TRP A 244 -2.61 -12.73 5.50
N VAL A 245 -1.64 -13.12 4.67
CA VAL A 245 -1.22 -12.31 3.52
C VAL A 245 -2.37 -12.10 2.54
N ALA A 246 -3.10 -13.16 2.21
CA ALA A 246 -4.20 -13.10 1.24
C ALA A 246 -5.35 -12.20 1.72
N LEU A 247 -5.81 -12.37 2.96
CA LEU A 247 -6.89 -11.56 3.55
C LEU A 247 -6.51 -10.07 3.58
N ARG A 248 -5.25 -9.75 3.90
CA ARG A 248 -4.79 -8.36 3.90
C ARG A 248 -4.84 -7.74 2.51
N GLN A 249 -4.41 -8.49 1.50
CA GLN A 249 -4.46 -8.01 0.12
C GLN A 249 -5.92 -7.76 -0.32
N GLU A 250 -6.83 -8.69 0.00
CA GLU A 250 -8.26 -8.54 -0.27
C GLU A 250 -8.84 -7.29 0.41
N LEU A 251 -8.53 -7.07 1.68
CA LEU A 251 -9.01 -5.91 2.43
C LEU A 251 -8.50 -4.58 1.85
N GLU A 252 -7.24 -4.52 1.44
CA GLU A 252 -6.66 -3.33 0.79
C GLU A 252 -7.32 -3.01 -0.56
N GLU A 253 -7.71 -4.04 -1.30
CA GLU A 253 -8.44 -3.88 -2.57
C GLU A 253 -9.88 -3.41 -2.32
N LEU A 254 -10.57 -3.97 -1.32
CA LEU A 254 -11.91 -3.55 -0.93
C LEU A 254 -11.95 -2.08 -0.47
N TYR A 255 -11.00 -1.64 0.36
CA TYR A 255 -10.94 -0.24 0.78
C TYR A 255 -10.76 0.72 -0.38
N LEU A 256 -9.93 0.35 -1.37
CA LEU A 256 -9.78 1.18 -2.57
C LEU A 256 -11.10 1.23 -3.38
N LEU A 257 -11.78 0.09 -3.53
CA LEU A 257 -13.07 0.02 -4.23
C LEU A 257 -14.15 0.86 -3.57
N ILE A 258 -14.25 0.83 -2.25
CA ILE A 258 -15.20 1.65 -1.47
C ILE A 258 -14.99 3.14 -1.77
N GLU A 259 -13.75 3.60 -1.74
CA GLU A 259 -13.44 5.02 -1.93
C GLU A 259 -13.64 5.47 -3.37
N ASN A 260 -13.35 4.60 -4.33
CA ASN A 260 -13.69 4.84 -5.73
C ASN A 260 -15.20 4.90 -5.94
N GLN A 261 -15.98 4.05 -5.27
CA GLN A 261 -17.45 4.10 -5.33
C GLN A 261 -18.00 5.38 -4.70
N ARG A 262 -17.44 5.83 -3.57
CA ARG A 262 -17.81 7.14 -2.97
C ARG A 262 -17.54 8.29 -3.92
N LEU A 263 -16.40 8.27 -4.62
CA LEU A 263 -16.09 9.27 -5.65
C LEU A 263 -17.13 9.25 -6.78
N LYS A 264 -17.52 8.07 -7.28
CA LYS A 264 -18.56 7.94 -8.31
C LYS A 264 -19.91 8.48 -7.85
N ASN A 265 -20.35 8.14 -6.64
CA ASN A 265 -21.61 8.65 -6.09
C ASN A 265 -21.56 10.19 -5.96
N ALA A 266 -20.41 10.74 -5.53
CA ALA A 266 -20.19 12.18 -5.46
C ALA A 266 -20.19 12.86 -6.86
N HIS A 267 -19.65 12.20 -7.89
CA HIS A 267 -19.75 12.67 -9.28
C HIS A 267 -21.20 12.75 -9.75
N THR A 268 -21.98 11.68 -9.55
CA THR A 268 -23.42 11.66 -9.87
C THR A 268 -24.17 12.78 -9.15
N TYR A 269 -23.91 12.97 -7.85
CA TYR A 269 -24.56 14.04 -7.09
C TYR A 269 -24.19 15.44 -7.60
N ARG A 270 -22.95 15.64 -8.03
CA ARG A 270 -22.53 16.91 -8.58
C ARG A 270 -23.14 17.22 -9.95
N GLU A 271 -23.22 16.22 -10.83
CA GLU A 271 -23.94 16.33 -12.10
C GLU A 271 -25.41 16.68 -11.85
N TRP A 272 -26.01 16.04 -10.85
CA TRP A 272 -27.36 16.33 -10.39
C TRP A 272 -27.52 17.80 -9.97
N LEU A 273 -26.66 18.32 -9.09
CA LEU A 273 -26.70 19.72 -8.66
C LEU A 273 -26.50 20.71 -9.82
N THR A 274 -25.74 20.34 -10.85
CA THR A 274 -25.55 21.18 -12.04
C THR A 274 -26.84 21.35 -12.84
N VAL A 275 -27.70 20.32 -12.86
CA VAL A 275 -28.95 20.30 -13.64
C VAL A 275 -30.16 20.75 -12.82
N PHE A 276 -30.25 20.31 -11.56
CA PHE A 276 -31.45 20.43 -10.71
C PHE A 276 -31.22 21.18 -9.39
N GLY A 277 -29.99 21.66 -9.14
CA GLY A 277 -29.65 22.22 -7.82
C GLY A 277 -30.46 23.46 -7.44
N LYS A 278 -30.92 24.27 -8.41
CA LYS A 278 -31.78 25.44 -8.12
C LYS A 278 -33.14 25.00 -7.61
N GLU A 279 -33.73 24.02 -8.28
CA GLU A 279 -35.02 23.44 -7.96
C GLU A 279 -34.96 22.69 -6.62
N GLU A 280 -33.86 21.98 -6.34
CA GLU A 280 -33.63 21.29 -5.06
C GLU A 280 -33.46 22.26 -3.88
N ILE A 281 -32.71 23.36 -4.06
CA ILE A 281 -32.61 24.43 -3.05
C ILE A 281 -33.99 25.00 -2.75
N ALA A 282 -34.76 25.33 -3.78
CA ALA A 282 -36.09 25.93 -3.61
C ALA A 282 -37.05 24.97 -2.86
N LEU A 283 -36.99 23.68 -3.17
CA LEU A 283 -37.75 22.65 -2.45
C LEU A 283 -37.30 22.54 -1.00
N ARG A 284 -35.99 22.49 -0.73
CA ARG A 284 -35.46 22.37 0.63
C ARG A 284 -35.80 23.60 1.49
N GLU A 285 -35.74 24.80 0.92
CA GLU A 285 -36.21 26.03 1.56
C GLU A 285 -37.68 25.93 1.96
N ALA A 286 -38.55 25.50 1.04
CA ALA A 286 -39.98 25.34 1.31
C ALA A 286 -40.27 24.27 2.38
N VAL A 287 -39.51 23.17 2.38
CA VAL A 287 -39.62 22.10 3.39
C VAL A 287 -39.17 22.60 4.76
N LEU A 288 -38.05 23.33 4.85
CA LEU A 288 -37.57 23.89 6.12
C LEU A 288 -38.57 24.90 6.71
N ASP A 289 -39.14 25.76 5.87
CA ASP A 289 -40.20 26.69 6.27
C ASP A 289 -41.44 25.97 6.81
N TYR A 290 -41.82 24.86 6.18
CA TYR A 290 -42.91 24.00 6.63
C TYR A 290 -42.58 23.36 7.99
N GLU A 291 -41.43 22.68 8.11
CA GLU A 291 -41.00 22.01 9.35
C GLU A 291 -40.91 22.99 10.52
N GLN A 292 -40.38 24.19 10.28
CA GLN A 292 -40.32 25.24 11.29
C GLN A 292 -41.73 25.67 11.75
N SER A 293 -42.67 25.80 10.80
CA SER A 293 -44.05 26.18 11.08
C SER A 293 -44.80 25.08 11.84
N ASP A 294 -44.57 23.82 11.48
CA ASP A 294 -45.13 22.65 12.16
C ASP A 294 -44.63 22.52 13.60
N ILE A 295 -43.31 22.65 13.83
CA ILE A 295 -42.75 22.64 15.19
C ILE A 295 -43.32 23.77 16.04
N ARG A 296 -43.42 24.99 15.49
CA ARG A 296 -44.04 26.13 16.19
C ARG A 296 -45.48 25.82 16.59
N TYR A 297 -46.27 25.32 15.64
CA TYR A 297 -47.66 24.92 15.86
C TYR A 297 -47.78 23.86 16.96
N ASN A 298 -47.03 22.77 16.85
CA ASN A 298 -47.09 21.65 17.79
C ASN A 298 -46.60 22.04 19.19
N LEU A 299 -45.55 22.86 19.31
CA LEU A 299 -45.08 23.36 20.61
C LEU A 299 -46.11 24.24 21.30
N LYS A 300 -46.81 25.10 20.57
CA LYS A 300 -47.87 25.95 21.12
C LYS A 300 -49.10 25.16 21.52
N MET A 301 -49.47 24.14 20.72
CA MET A 301 -50.56 23.23 21.05
C MET A 301 -50.26 22.40 22.32
N ALA A 302 -49.04 21.89 22.44
CA ALA A 302 -48.60 21.14 23.63
C ALA A 302 -48.44 22.03 24.86
N ASN A 303 -48.08 23.31 24.66
CA ASN A 303 -47.83 24.27 25.73
C ASN A 303 -48.61 25.59 25.50
N PRO A 304 -49.92 25.64 25.78
CA PRO A 304 -50.74 26.83 25.49
C PRO A 304 -50.26 28.11 26.18
N GLY A 305 -49.59 27.99 27.33
CA GLY A 305 -49.05 29.12 28.09
C GLY A 305 -47.72 29.67 27.58
N TRP A 306 -47.07 29.03 26.59
CA TRP A 306 -45.81 29.53 26.07
C TRP A 306 -46.01 30.78 25.21
N THR A 307 -45.14 31.76 25.43
CA THR A 307 -45.05 32.94 24.59
C THR A 307 -44.28 32.64 23.31
N LEU A 308 -44.41 33.50 22.31
CA LEU A 308 -43.69 33.35 21.05
C LEU A 308 -42.17 33.34 21.25
N GLN A 309 -41.67 34.10 22.24
CA GLN A 309 -40.24 34.11 22.61
C GLN A 309 -39.77 32.80 23.24
N ASP A 310 -40.61 32.11 24.01
CA ASP A 310 -40.26 30.82 24.62
C ASP A 310 -40.11 29.73 23.55
N ILE A 311 -41.00 29.74 22.56
CA ILE A 311 -40.97 28.83 21.40
C ILE A 311 -39.74 29.11 20.53
N GLU A 312 -39.45 30.36 20.20
CA GLU A 312 -38.28 30.71 19.38
C GLU A 312 -36.95 30.38 20.07
N ARG A 313 -36.86 30.53 21.40
CA ARG A 313 -35.66 30.14 22.15
C ARG A 313 -35.40 28.64 22.06
N TYR A 314 -36.46 27.83 22.08
CA TYR A 314 -36.35 26.37 21.99
C TYR A 314 -35.90 25.89 20.60
N ILE A 315 -36.39 26.54 19.53
CA ILE A 315 -36.10 26.13 18.14
C ILE A 315 -34.69 26.55 17.69
N LYS A 316 -34.09 27.54 18.35
CA LYS A 316 -32.86 28.22 17.91
C LYS A 316 -31.67 27.29 17.66
N GLU A 317 -31.52 26.22 18.44
CA GLU A 317 -30.39 25.28 18.29
C GLU A 317 -30.55 24.38 17.05
N GLU A 318 -31.74 23.84 16.78
CA GLU A 318 -32.00 23.03 15.59
C GLU A 318 -31.98 23.87 14.30
N GLU A 319 -32.47 25.11 14.39
CA GLU A 319 -32.49 26.06 13.28
C GLU A 319 -31.07 26.32 12.73
N THR A 320 -30.09 26.47 13.63
CA THR A 320 -28.70 26.73 13.22
C THR A 320 -28.10 25.57 12.41
N LYS A 321 -28.43 24.32 12.75
CA LYS A 321 -27.98 23.14 12.00
C LYS A 321 -28.62 23.08 10.61
N ARG A 322 -29.94 23.28 10.53
CA ARG A 322 -30.69 23.27 9.26
C ARG A 322 -30.27 24.40 8.31
N GLN A 323 -30.02 25.61 8.85
CA GLN A 323 -29.51 26.72 8.06
C GLN A 323 -28.08 26.49 7.58
N LEU A 324 -27.25 25.82 8.38
CA LEU A 324 -25.90 25.41 7.95
C LEU A 324 -25.97 24.41 6.79
N GLU A 325 -26.85 23.40 6.85
CA GLU A 325 -27.08 22.45 5.75
C GLU A 325 -27.52 23.17 4.45
N LEU A 326 -28.50 24.07 4.54
CA LEU A 326 -28.96 24.83 3.39
C LEU A 326 -27.85 25.72 2.80
N SER A 327 -27.03 26.34 3.67
CA SER A 327 -25.89 27.15 3.23
C SER A 327 -24.83 26.34 2.49
N ARG A 328 -24.60 25.09 2.92
CA ARG A 328 -23.72 24.14 2.23
C ARG A 328 -24.28 23.77 0.86
N LEU A 329 -25.54 23.35 0.78
CA LEU A 329 -26.20 23.02 -0.49
C LEU A 329 -26.14 24.17 -1.51
N ARG A 330 -26.37 25.41 -1.06
CA ARG A 330 -26.23 26.61 -1.90
C ARG A 330 -24.79 26.80 -2.40
N THR A 331 -23.81 26.58 -1.53
CA THR A 331 -22.39 26.68 -1.89
C THR A 331 -22.01 25.61 -2.90
N ASP A 332 -22.41 24.36 -2.66
CA ASP A 332 -22.11 23.21 -3.51
C ASP A 332 -22.77 23.36 -4.89
N THR A 333 -24.02 23.81 -4.94
CA THR A 333 -24.73 24.10 -6.20
C THR A 333 -24.09 25.23 -6.99
N ALA A 334 -23.61 26.28 -6.31
CA ALA A 334 -22.92 27.39 -6.97
C ALA A 334 -21.56 26.97 -7.54
N LEU A 335 -20.83 26.09 -6.85
CA LEU A 335 -19.52 25.61 -7.28
C LEU A 335 -19.59 24.47 -8.30
N ALA A 336 -20.64 23.65 -8.30
CA ALA A 336 -20.78 22.47 -9.13
C ALA A 336 -20.52 22.70 -10.64
N PRO A 337 -21.03 23.78 -11.28
CA PRO A 337 -20.74 24.08 -12.69
C PRO A 337 -19.29 24.50 -12.96
N HIS A 338 -18.60 25.08 -11.97
CA HIS A 338 -17.29 25.71 -12.14
C HIS A 338 -16.11 24.76 -11.89
N LEU A 339 -16.34 23.66 -11.19
CA LEU A 339 -15.31 22.68 -10.87
C LEU A 339 -15.12 21.64 -12.00
N MET A 340 -15.74 21.84 -13.18
CA MET A 340 -15.62 20.95 -14.34
C MET A 340 -14.31 21.31 -15.04
N ARG A 341 -13.26 20.49 -14.86
CA ARG A 341 -12.00 20.72 -15.58
C ARG A 341 -12.26 20.49 -17.06
N ARG A 342 -11.97 21.50 -17.89
CA ARG A 342 -12.18 21.38 -19.33
C ARG A 342 -11.17 20.38 -19.91
N PRO A 343 -11.56 19.57 -20.90
CA PRO A 343 -10.61 18.74 -21.64
C PRO A 343 -9.47 19.64 -22.17
N GLY A 344 -8.22 19.38 -21.77
CA GLY A 344 -7.05 20.15 -22.20
C GLY A 344 -6.47 21.17 -21.21
N GLU A 345 -7.00 21.32 -19.98
CA GLU A 345 -6.29 22.05 -18.92
C GLU A 345 -5.16 21.17 -18.34
N GLU A 346 -4.03 21.18 -19.03
CA GLU A 346 -2.78 20.57 -18.60
C GLU A 346 -2.24 21.25 -17.33
N ASN A 347 -2.54 20.66 -16.19
CA ASN A 347 -1.58 20.54 -15.11
C ASN A 347 -1.22 19.06 -14.94
N GLY A 348 -0.80 18.45 -16.05
CA GLY A 348 -0.10 17.18 -16.02
C GLY A 348 1.29 17.44 -15.45
N LYS A 349 1.43 17.37 -14.12
CA LYS A 349 2.71 16.94 -13.58
C LYS A 349 3.01 15.58 -14.22
N GLU A 350 4.23 15.45 -14.74
CA GLU A 350 4.80 14.22 -15.29
C GLU A 350 4.22 12.96 -14.64
N GLY A 351 3.80 12.04 -15.49
CA GLY A 351 3.03 10.84 -15.17
C GLY A 351 3.53 10.17 -13.90
N THR A 352 2.76 10.32 -12.82
CA THR A 352 2.89 9.43 -11.67
C THR A 352 2.35 8.08 -12.11
N GLU A 353 3.20 7.06 -12.14
CA GLU A 353 2.83 5.70 -12.51
C GLU A 353 1.55 5.25 -11.77
N PRO A 354 0.52 4.79 -12.50
CA PRO A 354 -0.78 4.44 -11.92
C PRO A 354 -0.69 3.39 -10.82
N THR A 355 0.23 2.45 -10.95
CA THR A 355 0.49 1.38 -9.99
C THR A 355 1.13 1.89 -8.69
N ARG A 356 2.07 2.83 -8.78
CA ARG A 356 2.66 3.52 -7.62
C ARG A 356 1.61 4.37 -6.92
N TYR A 357 0.82 5.10 -7.69
CA TYR A 357 -0.31 5.90 -7.19
C TYR A 357 -1.29 5.04 -6.39
N ILE A 358 -1.74 3.91 -6.96
CA ILE A 358 -2.63 2.95 -6.29
C ILE A 358 -2.01 2.42 -4.99
N LYS A 359 -0.71 2.12 -4.98
CA LYS A 359 -0.03 1.61 -3.78
C LYS A 359 0.02 2.68 -2.68
N GLU A 360 0.35 3.92 -3.03
CA GLU A 360 0.32 5.04 -2.09
C GLU A 360 -1.10 5.29 -1.57
N CYS A 361 -2.12 5.21 -2.41
CA CYS A 361 -3.53 5.28 -1.99
C CYS A 361 -3.87 4.15 -1.00
N LYS A 362 -3.53 2.89 -1.32
CA LYS A 362 -3.73 1.74 -0.41
C LYS A 362 -3.02 1.92 0.93
N THR A 363 -1.81 2.49 0.94
CA THR A 363 -1.07 2.77 2.17
C THR A 363 -1.77 3.83 3.01
N VAL A 364 -2.17 4.95 2.41
CA VAL A 364 -2.88 6.03 3.13
C VAL A 364 -4.25 5.54 3.63
N LEU A 365 -4.98 4.75 2.84
CA LEU A 365 -6.25 4.16 3.24
C LEU A 365 -6.12 3.22 4.43
N ARG A 366 -5.06 2.40 4.47
CA ARG A 366 -4.76 1.57 5.63
C ARG A 366 -4.51 2.41 6.88
N GLN A 367 -3.78 3.52 6.76
CA GLN A 367 -3.53 4.42 7.89
C GLN A 367 -4.83 5.08 8.38
N ILE A 368 -5.65 5.58 7.46
CA ILE A 368 -6.98 6.11 7.75
C ILE A 368 -7.83 5.08 8.47
N ARG A 369 -8.02 3.89 7.90
CA ARG A 369 -8.87 2.83 8.48
C ARG A 369 -8.33 2.35 9.84
N ARG A 370 -7.01 2.32 10.04
CA ARG A 370 -6.38 2.08 11.35
C ARG A 370 -6.80 3.12 12.40
N LEU A 371 -6.77 4.40 12.06
CA LEU A 371 -7.12 5.47 12.99
C LEU A 371 -8.62 5.50 13.31
N LEU A 372 -9.44 4.98 12.39
CA LEU A 372 -10.89 4.93 12.52
C LEU A 372 -11.42 3.61 13.11
N HIS A 373 -10.58 2.60 13.29
CA HIS A 373 -11.04 1.29 13.75
C HIS A 373 -11.60 1.38 15.19
N PRO A 374 -12.83 0.87 15.46
CA PRO A 374 -13.47 0.97 16.78
C PRO A 374 -12.60 0.51 17.94
N ASP A 375 -11.95 -0.65 17.81
CA ASP A 375 -11.08 -1.18 18.87
C ASP A 375 -9.86 -0.29 19.15
N ARG A 376 -9.32 0.38 18.12
CA ARG A 376 -8.15 1.25 18.27
C ARG A 376 -8.54 2.60 18.86
N LEU A 377 -9.68 3.13 18.44
CA LEU A 377 -10.30 4.31 19.05
C LEU A 377 -10.57 4.09 20.54
N MET A 378 -11.13 2.94 20.94
CA MET A 378 -11.40 2.60 22.35
C MET A 378 -10.15 2.65 23.24
N HIS A 379 -8.98 2.39 22.67
CA HIS A 379 -7.70 2.40 23.39
C HIS A 379 -6.92 3.71 23.25
N HIS A 380 -7.43 4.69 22.49
CA HIS A 380 -6.78 5.99 22.34
C HIS A 380 -6.78 6.75 23.70
N PRO A 381 -5.66 7.40 24.09
CA PRO A 381 -5.53 8.05 25.40
C PRO A 381 -6.66 9.03 25.71
N SER A 382 -7.11 9.76 24.68
CA SER A 382 -8.18 10.76 24.79
C SER A 382 -9.59 10.14 24.81
N TYR A 383 -9.79 8.95 24.24
CA TYR A 383 -11.12 8.36 24.02
C TYR A 383 -11.75 7.79 25.30
N LYS A 384 -10.92 7.31 26.23
CA LYS A 384 -11.37 6.81 27.55
C LYS A 384 -12.05 7.88 28.41
N HIS A 385 -11.77 9.15 28.14
CA HIS A 385 -12.28 10.28 28.93
C HIS A 385 -13.47 10.98 28.27
N PHE A 386 -13.92 10.53 27.10
CA PHE A 386 -15.05 11.11 26.40
C PHE A 386 -16.40 10.56 26.89
N THR A 387 -17.39 11.45 27.02
CA THR A 387 -18.79 11.07 27.19
C THR A 387 -19.35 10.45 25.91
N GLU A 388 -20.46 9.71 25.98
CA GLU A 388 -21.09 9.12 24.79
C GLU A 388 -21.41 10.18 23.72
N GLY A 389 -21.94 11.34 24.12
CA GLY A 389 -22.17 12.45 23.17
C GLY A 389 -20.89 13.05 22.57
N GLN A 390 -19.76 12.98 23.28
CA GLN A 390 -18.46 13.38 22.71
C GLN A 390 -17.90 12.33 21.74
N LYS A 391 -18.18 11.05 21.96
CA LYS A 391 -17.80 9.95 21.05
C LYS A 391 -18.61 10.00 19.77
N GLU A 392 -19.93 10.21 19.85
CA GLU A 392 -20.79 10.43 18.68
C GLU A 392 -20.30 11.63 17.87
N ARG A 393 -20.01 12.75 18.55
CA ARG A 393 -19.49 13.94 17.88
C ARG A 393 -18.12 13.71 17.23
N LEU A 394 -17.25 12.93 17.86
CA LEU A 394 -15.96 12.53 17.28
C LEU A 394 -16.17 11.67 16.03
N GLN A 395 -17.10 10.71 16.07
CA GLN A 395 -17.43 9.85 14.95
C GLN A 395 -17.98 10.64 13.76
N GLU A 396 -18.88 11.61 14.00
CA GLU A 396 -19.37 12.54 12.97
C GLU A 396 -18.22 13.33 12.32
N LEU A 397 -17.31 13.86 13.13
CA LEU A 397 -16.15 14.63 12.65
C LEU A 397 -15.21 13.76 11.81
N LEU A 398 -14.99 12.52 12.22
CA LEU A 398 -14.15 11.55 11.52
C LEU A 398 -14.77 11.08 10.20
N LEU A 399 -16.08 10.83 10.16
CA LEU A 399 -16.80 10.51 8.92
C LEU A 399 -16.75 11.71 7.96
N SER A 400 -16.97 12.93 8.46
CA SER A 400 -16.84 14.15 7.63
C SER A 400 -15.42 14.40 7.11
N ALA A 401 -14.42 13.77 7.73
CA ALA A 401 -13.04 13.84 7.26
C ALA A 401 -12.83 13.02 5.99
N LEU A 402 -13.65 11.98 5.79
CA LEU A 402 -13.63 11.10 4.64
C LEU A 402 -14.49 11.58 3.47
N ASP A 403 -15.32 12.61 3.65
CA ASP A 403 -16.14 13.13 2.55
C ASP A 403 -15.28 13.56 1.36
N ILE A 404 -15.78 13.29 0.15
CA ILE A 404 -15.14 13.71 -1.11
C ILE A 404 -15.26 15.22 -1.21
N ARG A 405 -14.13 15.92 -1.34
CA ARG A 405 -14.18 17.37 -1.49
C ARG A 405 -14.53 17.79 -2.91
N PRO A 406 -15.18 18.96 -3.11
CA PRO A 406 -15.51 19.46 -4.43
C PRO A 406 -14.29 19.61 -5.35
N GLU A 407 -13.11 19.91 -4.79
CA GLU A 407 -11.86 20.04 -5.56
C GLU A 407 -11.29 18.69 -6.05
N GLU A 408 -11.71 17.57 -5.45
CA GLU A 408 -11.35 16.22 -5.90
C GLU A 408 -12.18 15.77 -7.11
N LEU A 409 -13.37 16.37 -7.27
CA LEU A 409 -14.25 16.16 -8.40
C LEU A 409 -13.73 17.02 -9.56
N GLY A 410 -13.08 16.44 -10.56
CA GLY A 410 -12.55 17.29 -11.62
C GLY A 410 -11.91 16.61 -12.82
N TYR A 411 -11.63 15.32 -12.79
CA TYR A 411 -11.14 14.67 -14.01
C TYR A 411 -12.31 14.44 -14.96
N PRO A 412 -12.20 14.73 -16.27
CA PRO A 412 -13.20 14.35 -17.27
C PRO A 412 -13.30 12.83 -17.43
N GLU A 413 -14.45 12.33 -17.88
CA GLU A 413 -14.59 10.94 -18.35
C GLU A 413 -13.50 10.64 -19.40
N GLY A 414 -12.80 9.51 -19.23
CA GLY A 414 -11.68 9.10 -20.10
C GLY A 414 -10.27 9.44 -19.58
N TYR A 415 -10.14 10.21 -18.49
CA TYR A 415 -8.85 10.35 -17.78
C TYR A 415 -8.60 9.14 -16.88
N LEU A 416 -7.34 8.70 -16.82
CA LEU A 416 -6.92 7.46 -16.14
C LEU A 416 -7.21 7.42 -14.62
N LEU A 417 -7.42 8.59 -14.00
CA LEU A 417 -7.75 8.73 -12.57
C LEU A 417 -9.18 9.21 -12.32
N HIS A 418 -10.04 9.29 -13.35
CA HIS A 418 -11.42 9.77 -13.21
C HIS A 418 -12.22 8.97 -12.19
N ASP A 419 -12.13 7.64 -12.27
CA ASP A 419 -12.83 6.72 -11.38
C ASP A 419 -12.06 6.42 -10.08
N MET A 420 -10.98 7.16 -9.79
CA MET A 420 -10.10 6.87 -8.65
C MET A 420 -9.98 8.03 -7.69
N ARG A 421 -10.14 7.73 -6.39
CA ARG A 421 -9.97 8.74 -5.35
C ARG A 421 -8.55 9.31 -5.36
N SER A 422 -8.46 10.62 -5.19
CA SER A 422 -7.18 11.32 -5.30
C SER A 422 -6.26 11.04 -4.11
N LEU A 423 -4.99 10.72 -4.36
CA LEU A 423 -3.98 10.53 -3.30
C LEU A 423 -3.83 11.78 -2.42
N GLU A 424 -3.89 12.97 -3.03
CA GLU A 424 -3.84 14.24 -2.31
C GLU A 424 -5.06 14.43 -1.42
N GLY A 425 -6.25 14.08 -1.90
CA GLY A 425 -7.48 14.04 -1.10
C GLY A 425 -7.40 13.07 0.06
N LEU A 426 -6.85 11.86 -0.16
CA LEU A 426 -6.62 10.88 0.91
C LEU A 426 -5.61 11.39 1.96
N LYS A 427 -4.50 12.01 1.54
CA LYS A 427 -3.53 12.61 2.48
C LYS A 427 -4.16 13.74 3.29
N ASN A 428 -4.99 14.58 2.66
CA ASN A 428 -5.73 15.63 3.35
C ASN A 428 -6.75 15.06 4.36
N ALA A 429 -7.48 14.00 3.99
CA ALA A 429 -8.38 13.30 4.90
C ALA A 429 -7.63 12.74 6.11
N LEU A 430 -6.49 12.08 5.88
CA LEU A 430 -5.60 11.57 6.94
C LEU A 430 -5.17 12.70 7.88
N SER A 431 -4.64 13.81 7.37
CA SER A 431 -4.19 14.93 8.21
C SER A 431 -5.33 15.56 9.02
N ARG A 432 -6.56 15.59 8.51
CA ARG A 432 -7.73 16.04 9.27
C ARG A 432 -8.07 15.08 10.41
N ILE A 433 -8.04 13.77 10.14
CA ILE A 433 -8.26 12.73 11.15
C ILE A 433 -7.20 12.85 12.26
N GLU A 434 -5.93 13.02 11.89
CA GLU A 434 -4.84 13.23 12.86
C GLU A 434 -5.04 14.51 13.68
N ALA A 435 -5.46 15.61 13.04
CA ALA A 435 -5.74 16.87 13.72
C ALA A 435 -6.92 16.74 14.71
N ILE A 436 -7.98 16.03 14.33
CA ILE A 436 -9.13 15.74 15.20
C ILE A 436 -8.69 14.90 16.42
N LEU A 437 -7.76 13.96 16.23
CA LEU A 437 -7.28 13.06 17.29
C LEU A 437 -6.16 13.67 18.18
N GLY A 438 -5.57 14.81 17.78
CA GLY A 438 -4.84 15.71 18.69
C GLY A 438 -3.33 15.53 18.86
N ASN A 439 -2.63 14.78 17.99
CA ASN A 439 -1.22 15.00 17.59
C ASN A 439 -0.77 13.94 16.56
N PRO A 440 0.26 14.24 15.73
CA PRO A 440 0.53 13.59 14.46
C PRO A 440 1.53 12.44 14.57
N GLY A 441 1.53 11.57 13.55
CA GLY A 441 2.72 10.82 13.20
C GLY A 441 2.96 9.60 14.08
N ILE A 442 2.06 8.63 14.00
CA ILE A 442 2.54 7.25 14.07
C ILE A 442 3.00 6.93 12.64
N ASP A 443 4.31 7.01 12.41
CA ASP A 443 4.90 6.27 11.32
C ASP A 443 4.65 4.78 11.61
N THR A 444 3.56 4.27 11.05
CA THR A 444 3.20 2.87 11.19
C THR A 444 3.81 2.10 10.03
N ASP A 445 5.13 2.13 9.91
CA ASP A 445 5.82 0.85 9.69
C ASP A 445 6.06 0.23 11.08
N GLU A 446 4.97 -0.05 11.80
CA GLU A 446 4.95 -1.31 12.53
C GLU A 446 5.03 -2.34 11.41
N ARG A 447 6.26 -2.73 11.07
CA ARG A 447 6.52 -4.01 10.44
C ARG A 447 5.60 -4.98 11.18
N LEU A 448 4.60 -5.53 10.51
CA LEU A 448 4.81 -6.72 9.68
C LEU A 448 5.50 -7.84 10.49
N THR A 449 5.36 -7.84 11.82
CA THR A 449 5.94 -8.84 12.71
C THR A 449 4.82 -9.63 13.37
N ILE A 450 4.75 -10.91 13.02
CA ILE A 450 3.88 -11.88 13.68
C ILE A 450 4.26 -11.91 15.16
N LYS A 451 3.33 -11.52 16.04
CA LYS A 451 3.60 -11.38 17.48
C LYS A 451 3.60 -12.73 18.18
N GLY A 452 4.54 -12.92 19.09
CA GLY A 452 4.71 -14.15 19.88
C GLY A 452 6.19 -14.55 19.95
N GLU A 453 6.62 -15.07 21.10
CA GLU A 453 7.99 -15.52 21.31
C GLU A 453 8.15 -16.99 20.89
N THR A 454 7.08 -17.78 20.95
CA THR A 454 7.06 -19.19 20.57
C THR A 454 6.21 -19.45 19.31
N LEU A 455 6.47 -20.55 18.59
CA LEU A 455 5.67 -20.93 17.41
C LEU A 455 4.16 -21.09 17.72
N PRO A 456 3.74 -21.70 18.86
CA PRO A 456 2.33 -21.74 19.25
C PRO A 456 1.73 -20.36 19.54
N GLU A 457 2.47 -19.45 20.15
CA GLU A 457 1.99 -18.08 20.40
C GLU A 457 1.81 -17.30 19.09
N LYS A 458 2.79 -17.42 18.18
CA LYS A 458 2.72 -16.82 16.84
C LYS A 458 1.57 -17.39 16.02
N LEU A 459 1.33 -18.70 16.10
CA LEU A 459 0.18 -19.34 15.47
C LEU A 459 -1.14 -18.83 16.07
N GLY A 460 -1.24 -18.76 17.40
CA GLY A 460 -2.42 -18.23 18.08
C GLY A 460 -2.68 -16.75 17.78
N TRP A 461 -1.62 -15.95 17.58
CA TRP A 461 -1.76 -14.58 17.10
C TRP A 461 -2.27 -14.54 15.66
N LEU A 462 -1.66 -15.31 14.73
CA LEU A 462 -2.11 -15.36 13.34
C LEU A 462 -3.57 -15.79 13.19
N GLN A 463 -3.99 -16.80 13.94
CA GLN A 463 -5.38 -17.28 13.91
C GLN A 463 -6.38 -16.22 14.40
N ARG A 464 -6.01 -15.43 15.42
CA ARG A 464 -6.84 -14.32 15.89
C ARG A 464 -6.86 -13.20 14.86
N GLU A 465 -5.70 -12.83 14.32
CA GLU A 465 -5.59 -11.76 13.33
C GLU A 465 -6.34 -12.10 12.04
N ASN A 466 -6.28 -13.36 11.59
CA ASN A 466 -7.04 -13.83 10.44
C ASN A 466 -8.55 -13.72 10.65
N ARG A 467 -9.05 -14.03 11.85
CA ARG A 467 -10.48 -13.84 12.16
C ARG A 467 -10.89 -12.38 12.14
N ILE A 468 -10.07 -11.50 12.73
CA ILE A 468 -10.31 -10.05 12.72
C ILE A 468 -10.35 -9.54 11.27
N LEU A 469 -9.39 -9.96 10.44
CA LEU A 469 -9.35 -9.57 9.03
C LEU A 469 -10.57 -10.10 8.25
N GLU A 470 -11.03 -11.33 8.52
CA GLU A 470 -12.25 -11.89 7.93
C GLU A 470 -13.48 -11.05 8.30
N ASP A 471 -13.62 -10.67 9.57
CA ASP A 471 -14.72 -9.82 10.05
C ASP A 471 -14.65 -8.42 9.42
N GLU A 472 -13.46 -7.82 9.33
CA GLU A 472 -13.24 -6.53 8.66
C GLU A 472 -13.57 -6.59 7.16
N ILE A 473 -13.22 -7.69 6.48
CA ILE A 473 -13.58 -7.91 5.07
C ILE A 473 -15.09 -8.00 4.90
N LEU A 474 -15.79 -8.72 5.79
CA LEU A 474 -17.25 -8.81 5.75
C LEU A 474 -17.90 -7.45 5.95
N ALA A 475 -17.41 -6.66 6.92
CA ALA A 475 -17.88 -5.30 7.15
C ALA A 475 -17.62 -4.39 5.94
N ALA A 476 -16.43 -4.46 5.35
CA ALA A 476 -16.07 -3.69 4.15
C ALA A 476 -16.93 -4.08 2.94
N LYS A 477 -17.24 -5.37 2.75
CA LYS A 477 -18.15 -5.83 1.70
C LYS A 477 -19.58 -5.30 1.91
N ALA A 478 -20.07 -5.31 3.14
CA ALA A 478 -21.37 -4.74 3.46
C ALA A 478 -21.41 -3.23 3.20
N GLU A 479 -20.36 -2.48 3.60
CA GLU A 479 -20.23 -1.05 3.30
C GLU A 479 -20.24 -0.78 1.78
N LEU A 480 -19.46 -1.55 1.01
CA LEU A 480 -19.44 -1.43 -0.45
C LEU A 480 -20.82 -1.73 -1.07
N GLN A 481 -21.52 -2.75 -0.57
CA GLN A 481 -22.85 -3.09 -1.05
C GLN A 481 -23.85 -1.96 -0.79
N VAL A 482 -23.84 -1.36 0.40
CA VAL A 482 -24.69 -0.20 0.72
C VAL A 482 -24.42 0.98 -0.22
N LEU A 483 -23.16 1.23 -0.57
CA LEU A 483 -22.81 2.30 -1.51
C LEU A 483 -23.22 2.01 -2.96
N LEU A 484 -23.27 0.74 -3.35
CA LEU A 484 -23.70 0.30 -4.69
C LEU A 484 -25.24 0.27 -4.82
N GLU A 485 -25.93 -0.07 -3.74
CA GLU A 485 -27.39 -0.19 -3.65
C GLU A 485 -28.07 1.11 -3.16
N ASP A 486 -27.33 2.23 -3.15
CA ASP A 486 -27.90 3.54 -2.83
C ASP A 486 -28.95 3.95 -3.88
N GLU A 487 -30.21 3.69 -3.56
CA GLU A 487 -31.38 3.93 -4.41
C GLU A 487 -31.44 5.38 -4.89
N ASP A 488 -31.10 6.35 -4.03
CA ASP A 488 -31.15 7.77 -4.36
C ASP A 488 -30.08 8.12 -5.41
N THR A 489 -28.86 7.63 -5.24
CA THR A 489 -27.80 7.80 -6.25
C THR A 489 -28.16 7.10 -7.58
N ALA A 490 -28.73 5.91 -7.52
CA ALA A 490 -29.15 5.16 -8.71
C ALA A 490 -30.27 5.87 -9.48
N ASP A 491 -31.30 6.37 -8.78
CA ASP A 491 -32.40 7.13 -9.36
C ASP A 491 -31.90 8.44 -9.99
N LYS A 492 -31.02 9.17 -9.29
CA LYS A 492 -30.38 10.38 -9.82
C LYS A 492 -29.61 10.09 -11.10
N ARG A 493 -28.83 8.99 -11.14
CA ARG A 493 -28.08 8.59 -12.34
C ARG A 493 -29.02 8.25 -13.50
N ALA A 494 -30.09 7.48 -13.24
CA ALA A 494 -31.07 7.12 -14.27
C ALA A 494 -31.79 8.35 -14.87
N ILE A 495 -32.07 9.37 -14.05
CA ILE A 495 -32.64 10.64 -14.53
C ILE A 495 -31.61 11.44 -15.33
N LEU A 496 -30.36 11.52 -14.85
CA LEU A 496 -29.29 12.24 -15.54
C LEU A 496 -29.00 11.65 -16.93
N ASP A 497 -28.99 10.32 -17.05
CA ASP A 497 -28.77 9.60 -18.31
C ASP A 497 -29.92 9.76 -19.32
N ASN A 498 -31.06 10.36 -18.92
CA ASN A 498 -32.20 10.64 -19.79
C ASN A 498 -32.57 12.14 -19.85
N PRO A 499 -31.84 12.95 -20.66
CA PRO A 499 -32.07 14.38 -20.80
C PRO A 499 -33.48 14.78 -21.23
N ALA A 500 -34.19 13.91 -21.97
CA ALA A 500 -35.55 14.20 -22.43
C ALA A 500 -36.55 14.35 -21.28
N ASN A 501 -36.25 13.78 -20.11
CA ASN A 501 -37.11 13.85 -18.93
C ASN A 501 -36.78 15.02 -17.99
N HIS A 502 -35.68 15.74 -18.20
CA HIS A 502 -35.20 16.76 -17.24
C HIS A 502 -36.23 17.86 -16.99
N GLU A 503 -36.87 18.39 -18.04
CA GLU A 503 -37.90 19.43 -17.89
C GLU A 503 -39.14 18.94 -17.14
N ARG A 504 -39.53 17.68 -17.33
CA ARG A 504 -40.64 17.07 -16.58
C ARG A 504 -40.32 16.96 -15.10
N ILE A 505 -39.08 16.60 -14.76
CA ILE A 505 -38.61 16.49 -13.37
C ILE A 505 -38.52 17.86 -12.72
N LYS A 506 -38.02 18.89 -13.43
CA LYS A 506 -38.04 20.28 -12.92
C LYS A 506 -39.45 20.77 -12.61
N ALA A 507 -40.41 20.51 -13.49
CA ALA A 507 -41.81 20.83 -13.25
C ALA A 507 -42.39 20.10 -12.01
N ASP A 508 -41.99 18.86 -11.76
CA ASP A 508 -42.36 18.13 -10.54
C ASP A 508 -41.78 18.78 -9.28
N PHE A 509 -40.50 19.18 -9.30
CA PHE A 509 -39.88 19.93 -8.21
C PHE A 509 -40.61 21.25 -7.93
N GLU A 510 -40.96 22.01 -8.96
CA GLU A 510 -41.70 23.27 -8.83
C GLU A 510 -43.08 23.04 -8.21
N ALA A 511 -43.81 22.03 -8.68
CA ALA A 511 -45.12 21.66 -8.13
C ALA A 511 -45.03 21.27 -6.64
N ARG A 512 -44.05 20.42 -6.27
CA ARG A 512 -43.80 20.02 -4.88
C ARG A 512 -43.41 21.20 -4.00
N THR A 513 -42.57 22.10 -4.52
CA THR A 513 -42.16 23.32 -3.82
C THR A 513 -43.36 24.20 -3.53
N GLN A 514 -44.23 24.41 -4.51
CA GLN A 514 -45.43 25.23 -4.36
C GLN A 514 -46.41 24.62 -3.34
N ASN A 515 -46.61 23.30 -3.38
CA ASN A 515 -47.44 22.60 -2.38
C ASN A 515 -46.88 22.80 -0.97
N LYS A 516 -45.56 22.63 -0.77
CA LYS A 516 -44.93 22.84 0.55
C LYS A 516 -45.04 24.27 1.05
N ARG A 517 -44.93 25.27 0.16
CA ARG A 517 -45.16 26.68 0.52
C ARG A 517 -46.60 26.93 0.99
N GLN A 518 -47.58 26.37 0.29
CA GLN A 518 -48.99 26.47 0.69
C GLN A 518 -49.27 25.80 2.04
N GLU A 519 -48.71 24.62 2.28
CA GLU A 519 -48.80 23.93 3.57
C GLU A 519 -48.17 24.76 4.70
N ALA A 520 -46.99 25.33 4.46
CA ALA A 520 -46.30 26.19 5.43
C ALA A 520 -47.11 27.45 5.76
N GLU A 521 -47.68 28.12 4.76
CA GLU A 521 -48.54 29.30 4.95
C GLU A 521 -49.80 28.96 5.76
N SER A 522 -50.45 27.83 5.46
CA SER A 522 -51.60 27.34 6.21
C SER A 522 -51.26 27.09 7.68
N LEU A 523 -50.13 26.41 7.96
CA LEU A 523 -49.65 26.18 9.32
C LEU A 523 -49.29 27.47 10.05
N LYS A 524 -48.65 28.44 9.37
CA LYS A 524 -48.36 29.76 9.95
C LYS A 524 -49.65 30.49 10.34
N ALA A 525 -50.68 30.45 9.49
CA ALA A 525 -51.98 31.05 9.79
C ALA A 525 -52.65 30.38 11.00
N GLN A 526 -52.64 29.04 11.06
CA GLN A 526 -53.18 28.28 12.19
C GLN A 526 -52.41 28.57 13.49
N PHE A 527 -51.08 28.64 13.43
CA PHE A 527 -50.24 28.97 14.57
C PHE A 527 -50.53 30.38 15.11
N ASN A 528 -50.65 31.38 14.24
CA ASN A 528 -50.95 32.76 14.66
C ASN A 528 -52.31 32.86 15.35
N ALA A 529 -53.31 32.13 14.86
CA ALA A 529 -54.64 32.07 15.48
C ALA A 529 -54.64 31.47 16.91
N LEU A 530 -53.58 30.77 17.33
CA LEU A 530 -53.44 30.26 18.71
C LEU A 530 -52.96 31.33 19.73
N PHE A 531 -52.67 32.54 19.27
CA PHE A 531 -52.27 33.68 20.12
C PHE A 531 -53.31 34.82 20.13
N GLU A 532 -54.32 34.74 19.26
CA GLU A 532 -55.51 35.60 19.26
C GLU A 532 -56.55 35.05 20.25
#